data_AF-X0X5W9-F1
#
_entry.id   AF-X0X5W9-F1
#
_cell.length_a   1.000
_cell.length_b   1.000
_cell.length_c   1.000
_cell.angle_alpha   90.00
_cell.angle_beta   90.00
_cell.angle_gamma   90.00
#
_symmetry.space_group_name_H-M   'P 1'
#
loop_
_entity.id
_entity.type
_entity.pdbx_description
1 polymer ?
#
loop_
_entity_poly.entity_id
_entity_poly.type
_entity_poly.pdbx_seq_one_letter_code
_entity_poly.pdbx_strand_id
1 'polypeptide(L)'
;MRDAPAWRTNGYQATLHQGDFDLSVDAAQLQHGMHQIQFQGQSLPNFRLLRLSLPELDDPIPANLIAEAYTRGSDFIASYRPQSSYGFSPQVYWRAQVSGAIRGVEVMISMQTDVLD
;
A
#
# COMPACT_ATOMS: atom_id res chain seq x y z
N MET A 1 -7.18 -20.62 -16.19
CA MET A 1 -6.66 -19.28 -15.83
C MET A 1 -6.98 -19.06 -14.37
N ARG A 2 -5.98 -18.88 -13.51
CA ARG A 2 -6.23 -18.32 -12.17
C ARG A 2 -6.22 -16.81 -12.35
N ASP A 3 -7.24 -16.13 -11.83
CA ASP A 3 -7.32 -14.66 -11.89
C ASP A 3 -6.05 -14.05 -11.30
N ALA A 4 -5.56 -12.99 -11.94
CA ALA A 4 -4.46 -12.23 -11.40
C ALA A 4 -4.88 -11.64 -10.05
N PRO A 5 -4.02 -11.67 -9.01
CA PRO A 5 -4.34 -11.05 -7.73
C PRO A 5 -4.61 -9.57 -7.97
N ALA A 6 -5.82 -9.14 -7.64
CA ALA A 6 -6.28 -7.79 -7.88
C ALA A 6 -6.68 -7.16 -6.56
N TRP A 7 -6.07 -6.02 -6.25
CA TRP A 7 -6.51 -5.15 -5.19
C TRP A 7 -7.90 -4.61 -5.52
N ARG A 8 -8.75 -4.50 -4.51
CA ARG A 8 -10.03 -3.79 -4.58
C ARG A 8 -9.92 -2.52 -3.75
N THR A 9 -10.35 -1.39 -4.28
CA THR A 9 -10.22 -0.10 -3.61
C THR A 9 -11.56 0.51 -3.23
N ASN A 10 -11.54 1.25 -2.12
CA ASN A 10 -12.60 2.15 -1.71
C ASN A 10 -11.95 3.41 -1.11
N GLY A 11 -11.83 4.47 -1.93
CA GLY A 11 -11.04 5.64 -1.56
C GLY A 11 -9.56 5.29 -1.41
N TYR A 12 -8.98 5.60 -0.24
CA TYR A 12 -7.56 5.35 0.08
C TYR A 12 -7.30 3.96 0.66
N GLN A 13 -8.35 3.19 0.94
CA GLN A 13 -8.23 1.83 1.42
C GLN A 13 -8.21 0.85 0.25
N ALA A 14 -7.31 -0.12 0.32
CA ALA A 14 -7.26 -1.26 -0.59
C ALA A 14 -7.30 -2.57 0.16
N THR A 15 -8.06 -3.54 -0.36
CA THR A 15 -8.09 -4.90 0.15
C THR A 15 -7.54 -5.86 -0.90
N LEU A 16 -6.78 -6.85 -0.44
CA LEU A 16 -6.28 -7.95 -1.25
C LEU A 16 -6.91 -9.24 -0.76
N HIS A 17 -7.45 -10.02 -1.70
CA HIS A 17 -7.86 -11.39 -1.46
C HIS A 17 -7.02 -12.30 -2.35
N GLN A 18 -6.18 -13.14 -1.74
CA GLN A 18 -5.21 -13.93 -2.48
C GLN A 18 -4.99 -15.32 -1.87
N GLY A 19 -5.72 -16.30 -2.43
CA GLY A 19 -5.65 -17.68 -1.95
C GLY A 19 -6.19 -17.78 -0.54
N ASP A 20 -5.31 -18.13 0.40
CA ASP A 20 -5.68 -18.34 1.80
C ASP A 20 -5.53 -17.08 2.66
N PHE A 21 -5.07 -15.95 2.10
CA PHE A 21 -4.91 -14.74 2.89
C PHE A 21 -5.67 -13.54 2.33
N ASP A 22 -6.21 -12.77 3.27
CA ASP A 22 -6.82 -11.47 3.03
C ASP A 22 -6.13 -10.43 3.87
N LEU A 23 -5.97 -9.21 3.34
CA LEU A 23 -5.44 -8.09 4.11
C LEU A 23 -5.92 -6.75 3.54
N SER A 24 -5.78 -5.71 4.37
CA SER A 24 -6.09 -4.33 4.05
C SER A 24 -4.84 -3.46 4.19
N VAL A 25 -4.76 -2.42 3.37
CA VAL A 25 -3.84 -1.29 3.52
C VAL A 25 -4.63 0.00 3.35
N ASP A 26 -4.16 1.08 3.99
CA ASP A 26 -4.77 2.41 3.86
C ASP A 26 -3.67 3.43 3.56
N ALA A 27 -3.76 4.07 2.39
CA ALA A 27 -2.83 5.10 1.96
C ALA A 27 -2.94 6.39 2.80
N ALA A 28 -4.03 6.60 3.53
CA ALA A 28 -4.13 7.68 4.50
C ALA A 28 -3.55 7.33 5.87
N GLN A 29 -3.21 6.06 6.12
CA GLN A 29 -2.74 5.58 7.42
C GLN A 29 -1.54 4.65 7.25
N LEU A 30 -0.43 5.15 6.71
CA LEU A 30 0.77 4.36 6.43
C LEU A 30 1.34 3.62 7.66
N GLN A 31 1.18 4.19 8.85
CA GLN A 31 1.62 3.57 10.11
C GLN A 31 0.76 2.38 10.51
N HIS A 32 -0.43 2.20 9.92
CA HIS A 32 -1.23 1.00 10.13
C HIS A 32 -0.66 -0.21 9.40
N GLY A 33 0.14 0.00 8.35
CA GLY A 33 0.72 -1.06 7.52
C GLY A 33 -0.36 -1.95 6.90
N MET A 34 0.03 -3.19 6.60
CA MET A 34 -0.90 -4.26 6.29
C MET A 34 -1.62 -4.70 7.57
N HIS A 35 -2.94 -4.64 7.57
CA HIS A 35 -3.80 -4.87 8.73
C HIS A 35 -5.08 -5.64 8.31
N GLN A 36 -5.96 -5.95 9.28
CA GLN A 36 -7.14 -6.79 9.06
C GLN A 36 -6.80 -8.13 8.38
N ILE A 37 -5.66 -8.70 8.79
CA ILE A 37 -5.11 -9.90 8.15
C ILE A 37 -5.97 -11.11 8.53
N GLN A 38 -6.39 -11.87 7.52
CA GLN A 38 -6.98 -13.19 7.70
C GLN A 38 -6.11 -14.22 7.00
N PHE A 39 -5.94 -15.38 7.63
CA PHE A 39 -5.26 -16.52 7.05
C PHE A 39 -6.09 -17.78 7.26
N GLN A 40 -6.44 -18.48 6.19
CA GLN A 40 -7.31 -19.67 6.19
C GLN A 40 -8.64 -19.44 6.93
N GLY A 41 -9.23 -18.25 6.74
CA GLY A 41 -10.47 -17.84 7.41
C GLY A 41 -10.33 -17.49 8.89
N GLN A 42 -9.12 -17.57 9.46
CA GLN A 42 -8.83 -17.11 10.81
C GLN A 42 -8.32 -15.67 10.78
N SER A 43 -8.98 -14.79 11.52
CA SER A 43 -8.49 -13.44 11.76
C SER A 43 -7.22 -13.51 12.60
N LEU A 44 -6.20 -12.74 12.21
CA LEU A 44 -4.98 -12.50 12.98
C LEU A 44 -5.11 -11.11 13.64
N PRO A 45 -5.83 -11.00 14.76
CA PRO A 45 -6.10 -9.71 15.39
C PRO A 45 -4.80 -9.07 15.86
N ASN A 46 -4.72 -7.74 15.77
CA ASN A 46 -3.59 -6.91 16.19
C ASN A 46 -2.29 -7.08 15.39
N PHE A 47 -2.27 -7.91 14.33
CA PHE A 47 -1.13 -7.97 13.43
C PHE A 47 -1.12 -6.74 12.50
N ARG A 48 0.00 -6.02 12.53
CA ARG A 48 0.32 -4.94 11.61
C ARG A 48 1.69 -5.21 11.02
N LEU A 49 1.76 -5.45 9.71
CA LEU A 49 3.00 -5.79 9.02
C LEU A 49 3.43 -4.65 8.10
N LEU A 50 4.74 -4.47 7.94
CA LEU A 50 5.33 -3.46 7.03
C LEU A 50 4.73 -2.06 7.24
N ARG A 51 4.69 -1.62 8.50
CA ARG A 51 4.28 -0.25 8.88
C ARG A 51 5.30 0.75 8.33
N LEU A 52 4.83 1.80 7.68
CA LEU A 52 5.69 2.82 7.09
C LEU A 52 5.58 4.12 7.89
N SER A 53 6.72 4.78 8.07
CA SER A 53 6.82 6.15 8.57
C SER A 53 7.63 6.93 7.56
N LEU A 54 6.96 7.86 6.86
CA LEU A 54 7.59 8.72 5.87
C LEU A 54 7.63 10.15 6.43
N PRO A 55 8.72 10.91 6.20
CA PRO A 55 8.82 12.28 6.70
C PRO A 55 7.63 13.13 6.25
N GLU A 56 7.07 13.92 7.17
CA GLU A 56 5.98 14.87 6.93
C GLU A 56 4.68 14.25 6.40
N LEU A 57 4.56 12.93 6.51
CA LEU A 57 3.31 12.18 6.31
C LEU A 57 2.87 11.62 7.67
N ASP A 58 2.31 12.50 8.49
CA ASP A 58 1.72 12.17 9.78
C ASP A 58 0.48 11.29 9.62
N ASP A 59 0.15 10.50 10.65
CA ASP A 59 -1.04 9.64 10.66
C ASP A 59 -2.19 10.29 11.46
N PRO A 60 -3.38 10.51 10.89
CA PRO A 60 -3.76 10.26 9.50
C PRO A 60 -3.20 11.32 8.54
N ILE A 61 -2.82 10.86 7.34
CA ILE A 61 -2.32 11.73 6.28
C ILE A 61 -3.47 12.58 5.75
N PRO A 62 -3.37 13.92 5.76
CA PRO A 62 -4.39 14.78 5.20
C PRO A 62 -4.69 14.46 3.73
N ALA A 63 -5.97 14.40 3.36
CA ALA A 63 -6.40 14.01 2.02
C ALA A 63 -5.83 14.90 0.90
N ASN A 64 -5.52 16.17 1.19
CA ASN A 64 -4.90 17.09 0.24
C ASN A 64 -3.42 16.77 -0.05
N LEU A 65 -2.77 15.94 0.76
CA LEU A 65 -1.41 15.46 0.54
C LEU A 65 -1.34 14.16 -0.26
N ILE A 66 -2.44 13.41 -0.33
CA ILE A 66 -2.54 12.23 -1.19
C ILE A 66 -2.90 12.72 -2.60
N ALA A 67 -1.94 12.65 -3.52
CA ALA A 67 -2.17 13.08 -4.89
C ALA A 67 -3.08 12.10 -5.63
N GLU A 68 -2.78 10.80 -5.53
CA GLU A 68 -3.53 9.73 -6.18
C GLU A 68 -3.45 8.44 -5.36
N ALA A 69 -4.50 7.63 -5.42
CA ALA A 69 -4.48 6.24 -4.95
C ALA A 69 -5.28 5.38 -5.92
N TYR A 70 -4.66 4.35 -6.50
CA TYR A 70 -5.29 3.53 -7.53
C TYR A 70 -4.65 2.15 -7.65
N THR A 71 -5.31 1.26 -8.39
CA THR A 71 -4.78 -0.07 -8.69
C THR A 71 -4.27 -0.14 -10.12
N ARG A 72 -3.14 -0.81 -10.34
CA ARG A 72 -2.61 -1.10 -11.68
C ARG A 72 -2.03 -2.51 -11.70
N GLY A 73 -2.74 -3.43 -12.36
CA GLY A 73 -2.36 -4.85 -12.36
C GLY A 73 -2.41 -5.42 -10.94
N SER A 74 -1.27 -5.95 -10.48
CA SER A 74 -1.09 -6.50 -9.13
C SER A 74 -0.80 -5.44 -8.06
N ASP A 75 -0.70 -4.17 -8.43
CA ASP A 75 -0.20 -3.12 -7.55
C ASP A 75 -1.36 -2.25 -7.07
N PHE A 76 -1.38 -1.96 -5.77
CA PHE A 76 -2.04 -0.77 -5.22
C PHE A 76 -0.97 0.29 -5.03
N ILE A 77 -1.21 1.48 -5.58
CA ILE A 77 -0.23 2.55 -5.67
C ILE A 77 -0.84 3.80 -5.02
N ALA A 78 -0.08 4.44 -4.13
CA ALA A 78 -0.40 5.74 -3.58
C ALA A 78 0.73 6.72 -3.85
N SER A 79 0.41 7.87 -4.45
CA SER A 79 1.33 8.97 -4.73
C SER A 79 1.04 10.12 -3.77
N TYR A 80 2.06 10.71 -3.19
CA TYR A 80 1.94 11.82 -2.24
C TYR A 80 2.55 13.08 -2.84
N ARG A 81 1.95 14.23 -2.53
CA ARG A 81 2.45 15.52 -2.96
C ARG A 81 3.80 15.83 -2.30
N PRO A 82 4.69 16.53 -3.01
CA PRO A 82 5.96 16.93 -2.43
C PRO A 82 5.70 17.85 -1.24
N GLN A 83 6.44 17.61 -0.15
CA GLN A 83 6.44 18.49 1.00
C GLN A 83 7.62 19.45 0.91
N SER A 84 7.43 20.67 1.42
CA SER A 84 8.38 21.78 1.28
C SER A 84 9.78 21.46 1.79
N SER A 85 9.91 20.54 2.74
CA SER A 85 11.18 20.28 3.41
C SER A 85 12.05 19.24 2.70
N TYR A 86 11.48 18.46 1.78
CA TYR A 86 12.16 17.27 1.26
C TYR A 86 12.31 17.22 -0.27
N GLY A 87 11.67 18.11 -1.03
CA GLY A 87 11.91 18.25 -2.48
C GLY A 87 11.64 16.98 -3.31
N PHE A 88 11.02 15.97 -2.70
CA PHE A 88 10.62 14.73 -3.35
C PHE A 88 9.13 14.44 -3.09
N SER A 89 8.54 13.71 -4.02
CA SER A 89 7.18 13.18 -3.97
C SER A 89 7.26 11.67 -3.71
N PRO A 90 6.90 11.19 -2.50
CA PRO A 90 6.87 9.76 -2.22
C PRO A 90 5.80 9.05 -3.05
N GLN A 91 6.09 7.81 -3.43
CA GLN A 91 5.13 6.90 -3.99
C GLN A 91 5.30 5.52 -3.35
N VAL A 92 4.21 4.98 -2.81
CA VAL A 92 4.18 3.68 -2.16
C VAL A 92 3.43 2.69 -3.03
N TYR A 93 4.04 1.53 -3.22
CA TYR A 93 3.50 0.42 -3.98
C TYR A 93 3.30 -0.76 -3.03
N TRP A 94 2.09 -1.30 -2.99
CA TRP A 94 1.80 -2.62 -2.43
C TRP A 94 1.51 -3.57 -3.58
N ARG A 95 2.48 -4.44 -3.90
CA ARG A 95 2.40 -5.37 -5.01
C ARG A 95 2.04 -6.76 -4.52
N ALA A 96 0.94 -7.30 -5.02
CA ALA A 96 0.61 -8.71 -4.82
C ALA A 96 1.53 -9.60 -5.67
N GLN A 97 2.22 -10.53 -5.03
CA GLN A 97 3.19 -11.42 -5.66
C GLN A 97 2.67 -12.86 -5.69
N VAL A 98 2.86 -13.53 -6.82
CA VAL A 98 2.54 -14.95 -7.02
C VAL A 98 3.74 -15.62 -7.65
N SER A 99 4.37 -16.55 -6.92
CA SER A 99 5.43 -17.40 -7.47
C SER A 99 5.21 -18.85 -7.07
N GLY A 100 4.75 -19.67 -8.01
CA GLY A 100 4.38 -21.07 -7.76
C GLY A 100 3.27 -21.21 -6.71
N ALA A 101 3.60 -21.77 -5.55
CA ALA A 101 2.71 -21.89 -4.39
C ALA A 101 2.81 -20.72 -3.41
N ILE A 102 3.83 -19.87 -3.52
CA ILE A 102 4.05 -18.74 -2.63
C ILE A 102 3.15 -17.58 -3.05
N ARG A 103 2.52 -16.97 -2.06
CA ARG A 103 1.69 -15.77 -2.17
C ARG A 103 2.22 -14.77 -1.16
N GLY A 104 2.32 -13.51 -1.54
CA GLY A 104 2.82 -12.48 -0.64
C GLY A 104 2.57 -11.07 -1.16
N VAL A 105 2.95 -10.09 -0.36
CA VAL A 105 2.90 -8.68 -0.74
C VAL A 105 4.30 -8.10 -0.60
N GLU A 106 4.76 -7.45 -1.67
CA GLU A 106 5.98 -6.66 -1.69
C GLU A 106 5.60 -5.18 -1.52
N VAL A 107 6.36 -4.46 -0.69
CA VAL A 107 6.19 -3.02 -0.51
C VAL A 107 7.41 -2.31 -1.07
N MET A 108 7.18 -1.40 -2.02
CA MET A 108 8.23 -0.57 -2.61
C MET A 108 7.91 0.90 -2.34
N ILE A 109 8.92 1.67 -1.96
CA ILE A 109 8.83 3.12 -1.80
C ILE A 109 9.74 3.73 -2.86
N SER A 110 9.18 4.58 -3.70
CA SER A 110 9.91 5.40 -4.66
C SER A 110 9.88 6.85 -4.20
N MET A 111 11.04 7.50 -4.18
CA MET A 111 11.15 8.93 -3.92
C MET A 111 11.40 9.62 -5.25
N GLN A 112 10.40 10.35 -5.75
CA GLN A 112 10.51 11.05 -7.02
C GLN A 112 10.99 12.49 -6.78
N THR A 113 12.13 12.86 -7.33
CA THR A 113 12.63 14.24 -7.29
C THR A 113 12.35 14.94 -8.61
N ASP A 114 12.00 16.23 -8.56
CA ASP A 114 11.82 17.05 -9.77
C ASP A 114 13.15 17.46 -10.42
N VAL A 115 14.29 16.98 -9.90
CA VAL A 115 15.63 17.27 -10.43
C VAL A 115 15.83 16.50 -11.74
N LEU A 116 15.43 17.13 -12.83
CA LEU A 116 16.01 16.94 -14.15
C LEU A 116 17.27 17.80 -14.21
N ASP A 117 18.41 17.25 -13.79
CA ASP A 117 19.73 17.74 -14.23
C ASP A 117 20.30 16.74 -15.25
#